data_AF-A0A517MVY1-F1
#
_entry.id   AF-A0A517MVY1-F1
#
_cell.length_a   1.000
_cell.length_b   1.000
_cell.length_c   1.000
_cell.angle_alpha   90.00
_cell.angle_beta   90.00
_cell.angle_gamma   90.00
#
_symmetry.space_group_name_H-M   'P 1'
#
loop_
_entity.id
_entity.type
_entity.pdbx_description
1 polymer ?
#
loop_
_entity_poly.entity_id
_entity_poly.type
_entity_poly.pdbx_seq_one_letter_code
_entity_poly.pdbx_strand_id
1 'polypeptide(L)'
;MPCKPRNREQKVYEAFILDDGLLQVLGRSFSAPSYAALFGIQDAGSSRSTVNGWTAWRLGDGCTLADIRDQWLSDGDGHVDANLS
;
A
#
# COMPACT_ATOMS: atom_id res chain seq x y z
N MET A 1 -20.01 15.43 17.84
CA MET A 1 -18.81 16.21 18.21
C MET A 1 -17.85 16.19 17.02
N PRO A 2 -17.79 17.23 16.17
CA PRO A 2 -16.99 17.14 14.95
C PRO A 2 -15.55 17.60 15.23
N CYS A 3 -14.63 16.65 15.38
CA CYS A 3 -13.19 16.94 15.31
C CYS A 3 -12.78 17.06 13.83
N LYS A 4 -12.71 18.29 13.32
CA LYS A 4 -11.95 18.60 12.09
C LYS A 4 -10.51 18.93 12.48
N PRO A 5 -9.49 18.23 11.98
CA PRO A 5 -8.16 18.79 11.96
C PRO A 5 -8.13 19.95 10.96
N ARG A 6 -7.62 21.09 11.44
CA ARG A 6 -7.44 22.33 10.70
C ARG A 6 -6.43 22.15 9.56
N ASN A 7 -6.88 22.47 8.35
CA ASN A 7 -6.10 23.25 7.36
C ASN A 7 -4.71 22.71 6.98
N ARG A 8 -4.57 21.41 6.72
CA ARG A 8 -3.41 20.88 5.98
C ARG A 8 -3.85 20.42 4.61
N GLU A 9 -3.09 20.77 3.57
CA GLU A 9 -3.31 20.25 2.23
C GLU A 9 -3.27 18.72 2.27
N GLN A 10 -4.34 18.10 1.79
CA GLN A 10 -4.39 16.67 1.62
C GLN A 10 -3.48 16.30 0.45
N LYS A 11 -2.40 15.58 0.73
CA LYS A 11 -1.51 15.05 -0.30
C LYS A 11 -1.87 13.60 -0.58
N VAL A 12 -2.15 13.30 -1.84
CA VAL A 12 -2.38 11.93 -2.32
C VAL A 12 -1.05 11.38 -2.81
N TYR A 13 -0.77 10.13 -2.47
CA TYR A 13 0.42 9.41 -2.92
C TYR A 13 0.00 8.16 -3.64
N GLU A 14 0.70 7.87 -4.73
CA GLU A 14 0.52 6.66 -5.53
C GLU A 14 1.73 5.76 -5.37
N ALA A 15 1.49 4.45 -5.49
CA ALA A 15 2.51 3.41 -5.43
C ALA A 15 2.40 2.53 -6.67
N PHE A 16 3.54 2.15 -7.24
CA PHE A 16 3.61 1.14 -8.30
C PHE A 16 4.05 -0.19 -7.71
N ILE A 17 3.38 -1.27 -8.06
CA ILE A 17 3.86 -2.63 -7.78
C ILE A 17 4.84 -2.99 -8.90
N LEU A 18 6.08 -3.27 -8.55
CA LEU A 18 7.13 -3.71 -9.46
C LEU A 18 7.01 -5.21 -9.75
N ASP A 19 7.65 -5.70 -10.81
CA ASP A 19 7.62 -7.12 -11.21
C ASP A 19 8.12 -8.09 -10.12
N ASP A 20 8.96 -7.62 -9.20
CA ASP A 20 9.47 -8.39 -8.06
C ASP A 20 8.55 -8.34 -6.82
N GLY A 21 7.38 -7.71 -6.94
CA GLY A 21 6.41 -7.55 -5.87
C GLY A 21 6.76 -6.44 -4.86
N LEU A 22 7.80 -5.63 -5.11
CA LEU A 22 8.09 -4.45 -4.31
C LEU A 22 7.16 -3.29 -4.66
N LEU A 23 6.87 -2.43 -3.68
CA LEU A 23 6.10 -1.20 -3.88
C LEU A 23 7.04 -0.01 -4.07
N GLN A 24 6.97 0.66 -5.21
CA GLN A 24 7.69 1.90 -5.47
C GLN A 24 6.81 3.12 -5.12
N VAL A 25 7.26 3.93 -4.16
CA VAL A 25 6.61 5.19 -3.73
C VAL A 25 7.64 6.31 -3.76
N LEU A 26 7.36 7.39 -4.49
CA LEU A 26 8.26 8.54 -4.66
C LEU A 26 9.71 8.13 -5.04
N GLY A 27 9.86 7.11 -5.89
CA GLY A 27 11.16 6.59 -6.33
C GLY A 27 11.92 5.71 -5.31
N ARG A 28 11.30 5.34 -4.18
CA ARG A 28 11.85 4.35 -3.23
C ARG A 28 11.03 3.07 -3.24
N SER A 29 11.71 1.93 -3.18
CA SER A 29 11.08 0.61 -3.14
C SER A 29 10.92 0.10 -1.70
N PHE A 30 9.78 -0.54 -1.42
CA PHE A 30 9.41 -1.09 -0.12
C PHE A 30 8.84 -2.49 -0.28
N SER A 31 9.24 -3.41 0.60
CA SER A 31 8.72 -4.78 0.62
C SER A 31 7.39 -4.92 1.36
N ALA A 32 6.93 -3.87 2.05
CA ALA A 32 5.68 -3.88 2.80
C ALA A 32 4.89 -2.57 2.59
N PRO A 33 3.58 -2.64 2.31
CA PRO A 33 2.73 -1.46 2.14
C PRO A 33 2.73 -0.51 3.35
N SER A 34 2.84 -1.04 4.57
CA SER A 34 2.88 -0.24 5.80
C SER A 34 4.09 0.71 5.86
N TYR A 35 5.27 0.27 5.42
CA TYR A 35 6.46 1.11 5.35
C TYR A 35 6.39 2.11 4.20
N ALA A 36 5.86 1.70 3.04
CA ALA A 36 5.63 2.60 1.90
C ALA A 36 4.70 3.76 2.29
N ALA A 37 3.65 3.44 3.05
CA ALA A 37 2.69 4.41 3.53
C ALA A 37 3.26 5.31 4.64
N LEU A 38 4.06 4.76 5.56
CA LEU A 38 4.80 5.56 6.55
C LEU A 38 5.71 6.60 5.88
N PHE A 39 6.37 6.21 4.79
CA PHE A 39 7.22 7.10 4.02
C PHE A 39 6.42 8.29 3.43
N GLY A 40 5.24 8.04 2.85
CA GLY A 40 4.36 9.12 2.38
C GLY A 40 3.86 10.06 3.50
N ILE A 41 3.60 9.53 4.71
CA ILE A 41 3.24 10.34 5.88
C ILE A 41 4.40 11.24 6.31
N GLN A 42 5.63 10.72 6.30
CA GLN A 42 6.83 11.48 6.64
C GLN A 42 7.12 12.56 5.61
N ASP A 43 6.97 12.24 4.31
CA ASP A 43 7.09 13.21 3.21
C ASP A 43 6.05 14.34 3.34
N ALA A 44 4.85 14.04 3.84
CA ALA A 44 3.84 15.05 4.17
C ALA A 44 4.18 15.92 5.41
N GLY A 45 5.36 15.79 5.99
CA GLY A 45 5.86 16.60 7.11
C GLY A 45 5.45 16.09 8.50
N SER A 46 5.12 14.80 8.62
CA SER A 46 4.82 14.17 9.91
C SER A 46 6.08 13.63 10.59
N SER A 47 6.21 13.81 11.89
CA SER A 47 7.28 13.22 12.71
C SER A 47 6.98 11.76 13.13
N ARG A 48 5.90 11.17 12.62
CA ARG A 48 5.51 9.80 12.96
C ARG A 48 6.57 8.80 12.46
N SER A 49 7.04 7.96 13.36
CA SER A 49 7.97 6.86 13.08
C SER A 49 7.32 5.48 13.18
N THR A 50 6.09 5.40 13.68
CA THR A 50 5.40 4.12 13.91
C THR A 50 4.20 3.93 12.99
N VAL A 51 4.09 2.72 12.46
CA VAL A 51 2.96 2.23 11.66
C VAL A 51 1.86 1.70 12.58
N ASN A 52 1.36 2.50 13.53
CA ASN A 52 0.33 2.04 14.48
C ASN A 52 -0.93 1.57 13.70
N GLY A 53 -1.05 0.27 13.44
CA GLY A 53 -2.22 -0.36 12.80
C GLY A 53 -2.36 -0.22 11.28
N TRP A 54 -1.34 0.23 10.55
CA TRP A 54 -1.41 0.39 9.07
C TRP A 54 -1.42 -0.94 8.30
N THR A 55 -1.43 -2.08 9.00
CA THR A 55 -1.75 -3.39 8.44
C THR A 55 -3.25 -3.58 8.19
N ALA A 56 -4.13 -2.71 8.69
CA ALA A 56 -5.58 -2.88 8.64
C ALA A 56 -6.28 -1.95 7.63
N TRP A 57 -5.63 -1.57 6.52
CA TRP A 57 -6.29 -0.85 5.44
C TRP A 57 -7.19 -1.81 4.69
N ARG A 58 -8.50 -1.61 4.84
CA ARG A 58 -9.53 -2.37 4.14
C ARG A 58 -9.98 -1.61 2.90
N LEU A 59 -10.11 -2.32 1.79
CA LEU A 59 -10.77 -1.83 0.59
C LEU A 59 -12.29 -1.77 0.81
N GLY A 60 -13.02 -1.21 -0.15
CA GLY A 60 -14.48 -1.09 -0.08
C GLY A 60 -15.22 -2.44 0.02
N ASP A 61 -14.56 -3.53 -0.34
CA ASP A 61 -15.00 -4.92 -0.22
C ASP A 61 -14.64 -5.57 1.12
N GLY A 62 -13.88 -4.89 1.98
CA GLY A 62 -13.44 -5.39 3.28
C GLY A 62 -12.09 -6.13 3.26
N CYS A 63 -11.51 -6.39 2.09
CA CYS A 63 -10.21 -7.04 1.95
C CYS A 63 -9.08 -6.12 2.42
N THR A 64 -8.09 -6.65 3.11
CA THR A 64 -6.92 -5.88 3.52
C THR A 64 -5.89 -5.78 2.40
N LEU A 65 -5.02 -4.78 2.45
CA LEU A 65 -3.84 -4.72 1.58
C LEU A 65 -2.94 -5.97 1.70
N ALA A 66 -2.94 -6.62 2.86
CA ALA A 66 -2.23 -7.88 3.04
C ALA A 66 -2.90 -9.02 2.26
N ASP A 67 -4.24 -9.09 2.29
CA ASP A 67 -5.00 -10.10 1.54
C ASP A 67 -4.79 -9.95 0.03
N ILE A 68 -4.78 -8.71 -0.48
CA ILE A 68 -4.54 -8.45 -1.91
C ILE A 68 -3.12 -8.86 -2.31
N ARG A 69 -2.14 -8.56 -1.46
CA ARG A 69 -0.75 -8.98 -1.71
C ARG A 69 -0.62 -10.49 -1.71
N ASP A 70 -1.26 -11.17 -0.76
CA ASP A 70 -1.26 -12.63 -0.65
C ASP A 70 -1.91 -13.27 -1.87
N GLN A 71 -3.04 -12.70 -2.32
CA GLN A 71 -3.69 -13.09 -3.57
C GLN A 71 -2.77 -12.90 -4.78
N TRP A 72 -2.10 -11.76 -4.89
CA TRP A 72 -1.19 -11.47 -6.01
C TRP A 72 0.02 -12.41 -6.04
N LEU A 73 0.58 -12.75 -4.87
CA LEU A 73 1.66 -13.73 -4.75
C LEU A 73 1.19 -15.16 -5.03
N SER A 74 -0.04 -15.49 -4.64
CA SER A 74 -0.65 -16.80 -4.91
C SER A 74 -1.01 -16.98 -6.38
N ASP A 75 -1.51 -15.93 -7.05
CA ASP A 75 -1.78 -15.93 -8.49
C ASP A 75 -0.48 -16.04 -9.30
N GLY A 76 0.63 -15.51 -8.78
CA GLY A 76 1.98 -15.65 -9.36
C GLY A 76 2.58 -17.07 -9.29
N ASP A 77 2.01 -17.97 -8.49
CA ASP A 77 2.48 -19.36 -8.34
C ASP A 77 1.60 -20.39 -9.10
N GLY A 78 0.56 -19.94 -9.82
CA GLY A 78 -0.54 -20.85 -10.16
C GLY A 78 -1.39 -20.60 -11.40
N HIS A 79 -0.92 -19.95 -12.47
CA HIS A 79 -1.58 -20.15 -13.78
C HIS A 79 -0.68 -19.98 -15.01
N VAL A 80 -0.15 -21.12 -15.45
CA VAL A 80 0.16 -21.36 -16.87
C VAL A 80 -1.16 -21.60 -17.61
N ASP A 81 -1.71 -20.57 -18.24
CA ASP A 81 -2.67 -20.76 -19.32
C ASP A 81 -1.92 -21.20 -20.58
N ALA A 82 -1.48 -22.46 -20.56
CA ALA A 82 -1.23 -23.24 -21.75
C ALA A 82 -2.59 -23.73 -22.28
N ASN A 83 -3.31 -22.91 -23.03
CA ASN A 83 -4.05 -23.35 -24.22
C ASN A 83 -4.75 -22.18 -24.92
N LEU A 84 -4.13 -21.73 -26.00
CA LEU A 84 -4.81 -21.00 -27.06
C LEU A 84 -4.39 -21.67 -28.37
N SER A 85 -5.05 -22.78 -28.71
CA SER A 85 -5.37 -23.29 -30.06
C SER A 85 -6.06 -24.65 -30.00
#